data_AF-A0A935C6A9-F1
#
_entry.id   AF-A0A935C6A9-F1
#
_cell.length_a   1.000
_cell.length_b   1.000
_cell.length_c   1.000
_cell.angle_alpha   90.00
_cell.angle_beta   90.00
_cell.angle_gamma   90.00
#
_symmetry.space_group_name_H-M   'P 1'
#
loop_
_entity.id
_entity.type
_entity.pdbx_description
1 polymer ?
#
loop_
_entity_poly.entity_id
_entity_poly.type
_entity_poly.pdbx_seq_one_letter_code
_entity_poly.pdbx_strand_id
1 'polypeptide(L)'
;MKSFLRLATLCLLLSAGLFACKSSKKAADQSPTPAPVPEVTEEEMPESEEPVEEAETKANLMLRLNSYFSAISSSSQNPTAANRNINEAKAMFASGDVPVLIIIHESADGTKDYDEPTTIKDYMNYLKDQGKNLNEIYEMKTNANGKITELELIRK
;
A
#
# COMPACT_ATOMS: atom_id res chain seq x y z
N MET A 1 -40.81 25.93 -21.42
CA MET A 1 -41.79 25.36 -20.48
C MET A 1 -41.13 25.46 -19.10
N LYS A 2 -41.65 26.20 -18.11
CA LYS A 2 -42.73 25.81 -17.15
C LYS A 2 -42.39 24.47 -16.47
N SER A 3 -42.28 24.30 -15.15
CA SER A 3 -42.43 25.19 -13.96
C SER A 3 -41.67 24.55 -12.76
N PHE A 4 -40.96 25.28 -11.91
CA PHE A 4 -41.37 25.75 -10.57
C PHE A 4 -42.16 24.78 -9.66
N LEU A 5 -41.53 24.31 -8.57
CA LEU A 5 -42.03 24.07 -7.20
C LEU A 5 -40.75 23.77 -6.34
N ARG A 6 -40.35 24.42 -5.23
CA ARG A 6 -41.03 24.96 -4.03
C ARG A 6 -41.80 23.83 -3.29
N LEU A 7 -41.76 23.66 -1.96
CA LEU A 7 -41.46 24.61 -0.87
C LEU A 7 -41.00 23.87 0.42
N ALA A 8 -40.28 24.61 1.27
CA ALA A 8 -39.76 24.32 2.61
C ALA A 8 -40.80 24.06 3.73
N THR A 9 -40.30 23.73 4.94
CA THR A 9 -40.79 24.02 6.34
C THR A 9 -40.04 23.07 7.29
N LEU A 10 -39.02 23.46 8.07
CA LEU A 10 -38.99 24.28 9.30
C LEU A 10 -39.69 23.64 10.53
N CYS A 11 -38.91 23.28 11.56
CA CYS A 11 -39.37 23.29 12.96
C CYS A 11 -38.21 23.61 13.93
N LEU A 12 -38.55 24.28 15.02
CA LEU A 12 -37.69 25.00 15.96
C LEU A 12 -37.80 24.38 17.37
N LEU A 13 -36.81 24.61 18.25
CA LEU A 13 -36.86 24.88 19.71
C LEU A 13 -35.58 24.30 20.39
N LEU A 14 -34.63 25.10 20.88
CA LEU A 14 -34.61 25.95 22.09
C LEU A 14 -34.59 25.18 23.44
N SER A 15 -33.40 25.14 24.05
CA SER A 15 -33.20 25.01 25.50
C SER A 15 -31.97 25.81 25.92
N ALA A 16 -32.12 26.74 26.86
CA ALA A 16 -31.07 27.67 27.30
C ALA A 16 -30.40 27.21 28.62
N GLY A 17 -29.14 27.59 28.82
CA GLY A 17 -28.41 27.46 30.09
C GLY A 17 -27.44 28.63 30.26
N LEU A 18 -27.57 29.37 31.38
CA LEU A 18 -26.87 30.63 31.64
C LEU A 18 -25.73 30.44 32.64
N PHE A 19 -24.54 30.98 32.34
CA PHE A 19 -23.49 31.26 33.35
C PHE A 19 -22.71 32.55 33.00
N ALA A 20 -22.35 33.33 34.03
CA ALA A 20 -21.69 34.64 33.90
C ALA A 20 -21.00 35.04 35.24
N CYS A 21 -20.10 36.03 35.34
CA CYS A 21 -19.55 36.92 34.31
C CYS A 21 -18.10 36.50 33.92
N LYS A 22 -16.97 37.21 34.13
CA LYS A 22 -16.67 38.56 34.67
C LYS A 22 -15.26 39.01 34.16
N SER A 23 -15.17 40.17 33.50
CA SER A 23 -14.06 41.18 33.57
C SER A 23 -12.57 40.74 33.39
N SER A 24 -11.66 41.38 32.62
CA SER A 24 -11.72 42.57 31.75
C SER A 24 -10.36 42.89 31.07
N LYS A 25 -10.40 43.50 29.87
CA LYS A 25 -9.59 44.67 29.41
C LYS A 25 -8.06 44.56 29.21
N LYS A 26 -7.64 44.42 27.93
CA LYS A 26 -6.76 45.32 27.12
C LYS A 26 -6.62 44.68 25.72
N ALA A 27 -6.97 45.31 24.59
CA ALA A 27 -6.43 46.51 23.95
C ALA A 27 -5.12 46.28 23.17
N ALA A 28 -5.23 46.01 21.87
CA ALA A 28 -4.40 46.56 20.78
C ALA A 28 -5.12 46.32 19.43
N ASP A 29 -4.73 47.07 18.40
CA ASP A 29 -5.43 47.25 17.12
C ASP A 29 -4.76 46.50 15.96
N GLN A 30 -5.43 46.49 14.80
CA GLN A 30 -4.95 46.18 13.43
C GLN A 30 -5.21 44.76 12.86
N SER A 31 -5.83 44.78 11.68
CA SER A 31 -5.97 43.72 10.67
C SER A 31 -5.52 44.33 9.31
N PRO A 32 -5.50 43.63 8.15
CA PRO A 32 -5.81 42.21 7.85
C PRO A 32 -4.84 41.50 6.86
N THR A 33 -5.19 40.24 6.45
CA THR A 33 -4.88 39.59 5.13
C THR A 33 -3.58 38.76 5.00
N PRO A 34 -3.53 37.62 4.25
CA PRO A 34 -4.55 36.63 3.85
C PRO A 34 -4.24 35.16 4.31
N ALA A 35 -5.12 34.20 3.95
CA ALA A 35 -5.01 32.75 4.23
C ALA A 35 -3.99 32.00 3.33
N PRO A 36 -3.67 30.72 3.65
CA PRO A 36 -4.34 29.64 2.91
C PRO A 36 -4.71 28.35 3.71
N VAL A 37 -5.69 27.64 3.15
CA VAL A 37 -5.98 26.18 3.12
C VAL A 37 -5.34 25.27 4.19
N PRO A 38 -6.13 24.52 5.01
CA PRO A 38 -5.60 23.43 5.83
C PRO A 38 -5.13 22.26 4.97
N GLU A 39 -3.87 21.93 5.22
CA GLU A 39 -2.99 20.95 4.61
C GLU A 39 -3.44 19.49 4.76
N VAL A 40 -2.95 18.64 3.86
CA VAL A 40 -3.20 17.19 3.84
C VAL A 40 -2.61 16.58 5.11
N THR A 41 -3.39 15.80 5.85
CA THR A 41 -2.85 14.93 6.90
C THR A 41 -2.26 13.70 6.21
N GLU A 42 -0.97 13.77 5.92
CA GLU A 42 -0.17 12.65 5.42
C GLU A 42 0.00 11.66 6.57
N GLU A 43 -0.65 10.49 6.47
CA GLU A 43 -0.59 9.48 7.53
C GLU A 43 0.82 8.88 7.58
N GLU A 44 1.49 9.13 8.69
CA GLU A 44 2.85 8.71 9.02
C GLU A 44 2.94 7.18 8.99
N MET A 45 3.33 6.62 7.84
CA MET A 45 3.77 5.24 7.75
C MET A 45 4.86 5.04 8.81
N PRO A 46 4.82 3.96 9.63
CA PRO A 46 5.85 3.74 10.63
C PRO A 46 7.18 3.50 9.93
N GLU A 47 8.02 4.53 9.86
CA GLU A 47 9.35 4.46 9.27
C GLU A 47 10.21 3.57 10.18
N SER A 48 10.27 2.30 9.81
CA SER A 48 11.17 1.33 10.43
C SER A 48 12.60 1.84 10.29
N GLU A 49 13.30 2.02 11.41
CA GLU A 49 14.74 2.33 11.47
C GLU A 49 15.60 1.14 10.99
N GLU A 50 15.29 0.55 9.83
CA GLU A 50 16.18 -0.35 9.11
C GLU A 50 17.43 0.45 8.68
N PRO A 51 18.65 -0.02 8.95
CA PRO A 51 19.85 0.73 8.62
C PRO A 51 19.93 0.97 7.11
N VAL A 52 20.34 2.17 6.69
CA VAL A 52 20.23 2.64 5.29
C VAL A 52 20.84 1.67 4.26
N GLU A 53 21.98 1.04 4.58
CA GLU A 53 22.56 -0.01 3.72
C GLU A 53 21.63 -1.22 3.53
N GLU A 54 20.94 -1.67 4.57
CA GLU A 54 19.99 -2.78 4.50
C GLU A 54 18.78 -2.41 3.63
N ALA A 55 18.22 -1.21 3.81
CA ALA A 55 17.15 -0.69 2.97
C ALA A 55 17.56 -0.60 1.48
N GLU A 56 18.75 -0.09 1.17
CA GLU A 56 19.28 -0.07 -0.21
C GLU A 56 19.45 -1.49 -0.78
N THR A 57 19.94 -2.47 0.00
CA THR A 57 20.04 -3.86 -0.47
C THR A 57 18.66 -4.50 -0.70
N LYS A 58 17.67 -4.21 0.17
CA LYS A 58 16.28 -4.69 0.08
C LYS A 58 15.59 -4.15 -1.17
N ALA A 59 15.72 -2.85 -1.45
CA ALA A 59 15.21 -2.23 -2.67
C ALA A 59 15.82 -2.84 -3.94
N ASN A 60 17.15 -3.03 -3.96
CA ASN A 60 17.84 -3.70 -5.06
C ASN A 60 17.41 -5.17 -5.24
N LEU A 61 17.10 -5.88 -4.15
CA LEU A 61 16.60 -7.25 -4.18
C LEU A 61 15.17 -7.33 -4.76
N MET A 62 14.29 -6.40 -4.38
CA MET A 62 12.93 -6.25 -4.92
C MET A 62 12.96 -5.95 -6.43
N LEU A 63 13.79 -5.00 -6.88
CA LEU A 63 13.95 -4.67 -8.30
C LEU A 63 14.40 -5.89 -9.13
N ARG A 64 15.36 -6.66 -8.61
CA ARG A 64 15.83 -7.90 -9.26
C ARG A 64 14.73 -8.97 -9.31
N LEU A 65 13.96 -9.15 -8.23
CA LEU A 65 12.87 -10.13 -8.22
C LEU A 65 11.75 -9.75 -9.19
N ASN A 66 11.34 -8.48 -9.21
CA ASN A 66 10.34 -7.97 -10.15
C ASN A 66 10.80 -8.11 -11.62
N SER A 67 12.11 -7.93 -11.87
CA SER A 67 12.71 -8.20 -13.18
C SER A 67 12.58 -9.68 -13.58
N TYR A 68 12.82 -10.62 -12.65
CA TYR A 68 12.58 -12.04 -12.90
C TYR A 68 11.09 -12.36 -13.13
N PHE A 69 10.16 -11.83 -12.33
CA PHE A 69 8.72 -12.04 -12.54
C PHE A 69 8.25 -11.53 -13.92
N SER A 70 8.79 -10.40 -14.36
CA SER A 70 8.56 -9.84 -15.69
C SER A 70 9.17 -10.72 -16.79
N ALA A 71 10.39 -11.24 -16.60
CA ALA A 71 11.06 -12.13 -17.54
C ALA A 71 10.38 -13.51 -17.66
N ILE A 72 9.86 -14.07 -16.55
CA ILE A 72 9.12 -15.33 -16.53
C ILE A 72 7.81 -15.19 -17.33
N SER A 73 7.00 -14.18 -17.02
CA SER A 73 5.70 -13.95 -17.66
C SER A 73 5.82 -13.61 -19.16
N SER A 74 6.73 -12.72 -19.54
CA SER A 74 7.01 -12.42 -20.95
C SER A 74 7.57 -13.60 -21.75
N SER A 75 8.19 -14.59 -21.07
CA SER A 75 8.70 -15.82 -21.70
C SER A 75 7.69 -16.98 -21.76
N SER A 76 6.41 -16.75 -21.43
CA SER A 76 5.35 -17.80 -21.42
C SER A 76 5.28 -18.68 -22.68
N GLN A 77 5.47 -18.10 -23.86
CA GLN A 77 5.49 -18.83 -25.15
C GLN A 77 6.80 -19.61 -25.41
N ASN A 78 7.80 -19.50 -24.53
CA ASN A 78 9.06 -20.22 -24.59
C ASN A 78 9.35 -20.89 -23.23
N PRO A 79 8.83 -22.12 -23.00
CA PRO A 79 8.97 -22.83 -21.74
C PRO A 79 10.43 -23.02 -21.29
N THR A 80 11.37 -23.16 -22.23
CA THR A 80 12.81 -23.28 -21.92
C THR A 80 13.36 -21.98 -21.32
N ALA A 81 13.03 -20.82 -21.89
CA ALA A 81 13.43 -19.53 -21.36
C ALA A 81 12.74 -19.22 -20.02
N ALA A 82 11.43 -19.47 -19.92
CA ALA A 82 10.71 -19.28 -18.66
C ALA A 82 11.26 -20.17 -17.53
N ASN A 83 11.46 -21.46 -17.77
CA ASN A 83 12.02 -22.39 -16.77
C ASN A 83 13.45 -22.01 -16.36
N ARG A 84 14.25 -21.43 -17.27
CA ARG A 84 15.55 -20.85 -16.91
C ARG A 84 15.38 -19.68 -15.94
N ASN A 85 14.53 -18.71 -16.26
CA ASN A 85 14.27 -17.56 -15.39
C ASN A 85 13.72 -17.99 -14.01
N ILE A 86 12.85 -19.01 -13.96
CA ILE A 86 12.36 -19.61 -12.71
C ILE A 86 13.53 -20.18 -11.88
N ASN A 87 14.44 -20.95 -12.51
CA ASN A 87 15.57 -21.55 -11.79
C ASN A 87 16.59 -20.51 -11.28
N GLU A 88 16.82 -19.43 -12.02
CA GLU A 88 17.65 -18.31 -11.56
C GLU A 88 16.97 -17.55 -10.41
N ALA A 89 15.68 -17.23 -10.53
CA ALA A 89 14.90 -16.56 -9.47
C ALA A 89 14.82 -17.39 -8.19
N LYS A 90 14.64 -18.72 -8.27
CA LYS A 90 14.63 -19.63 -7.12
C LYS A 90 15.88 -19.50 -6.23
N ALA A 91 17.04 -19.14 -6.79
CA ALA A 91 18.26 -18.96 -6.01
C ALA A 91 18.22 -17.73 -5.07
N MET A 92 17.22 -16.84 -5.20
CA MET A 92 16.99 -15.70 -4.30
C MET A 92 16.26 -16.12 -3.01
N PHE A 93 15.55 -17.24 -3.02
CA PHE A 93 14.70 -17.70 -1.92
C PHE A 93 15.42 -18.71 -1.02
N ALA A 94 14.96 -18.83 0.24
CA ALA A 94 15.47 -19.80 1.19
C ALA A 94 15.09 -21.25 0.81
N SER A 95 13.94 -21.43 0.16
CA SER A 95 13.48 -22.69 -0.43
C SER A 95 12.50 -22.42 -1.58
N GLY A 96 12.07 -23.48 -2.29
CA GLY A 96 10.96 -23.37 -3.24
C GLY A 96 9.58 -23.24 -2.59
N ASP A 97 9.49 -23.51 -1.28
CA ASP A 97 8.24 -23.56 -0.52
C ASP A 97 8.07 -22.33 0.38
N VAL A 98 8.85 -21.28 0.13
CA VAL A 98 8.67 -19.96 0.77
C VAL A 98 7.25 -19.45 0.51
N PRO A 99 6.51 -19.04 1.55
CA PRO A 99 5.14 -18.56 1.41
C PRO A 99 5.10 -17.27 0.59
N VAL A 100 4.08 -17.20 -0.27
CA VAL A 100 3.68 -16.01 -1.00
C VAL A 100 2.24 -15.71 -0.61
N LEU A 101 2.02 -14.51 -0.09
CA LEU A 101 0.71 -14.01 0.31
C LEU A 101 0.28 -12.92 -0.67
N ILE A 102 -0.94 -13.01 -1.20
CA ILE A 102 -1.48 -12.02 -2.15
C ILE A 102 -2.56 -11.23 -1.44
N ILE A 103 -2.30 -9.95 -1.17
CA ILE A 103 -3.24 -9.00 -0.59
C ILE A 103 -4.35 -8.75 -1.62
N ILE A 104 -5.60 -9.01 -1.22
CA ILE A 104 -6.80 -8.76 -2.02
C ILE A 104 -7.56 -7.50 -1.58
N HIS A 105 -7.39 -7.10 -0.33
CA HIS A 105 -7.92 -5.86 0.22
C HIS A 105 -7.06 -5.39 1.40
N GLU A 106 -6.96 -4.08 1.58
CA GLU A 106 -6.35 -3.44 2.75
C GLU A 106 -7.38 -2.44 3.30
N SER A 107 -7.75 -2.62 4.57
CA SER A 107 -8.70 -1.78 5.29
C SER A 107 -8.04 -0.48 5.74
N ALA A 108 -8.86 0.55 6.01
CA ALA A 108 -8.37 1.86 6.47
C ALA A 108 -7.68 1.84 7.85
N ASP A 109 -7.69 0.71 8.56
CA ASP A 109 -6.95 0.48 9.81
C ASP A 109 -5.66 -0.35 9.61
N GLY A 110 -5.27 -0.62 8.36
CA GLY A 110 -4.12 -1.45 8.00
C GLY A 110 -4.38 -2.96 8.01
N THR A 111 -5.62 -3.41 8.26
CA THR A 111 -5.95 -4.84 8.21
C THR A 111 -5.94 -5.33 6.76
N LYS A 112 -5.06 -6.29 6.45
CA LYS A 112 -4.95 -6.93 5.14
C LYS A 112 -5.77 -8.23 5.07
N ASP A 113 -6.62 -8.33 4.04
CA ASP A 113 -7.20 -9.60 3.60
C ASP A 113 -6.31 -10.22 2.51
N TYR A 114 -6.13 -11.53 2.58
CA TYR A 114 -5.28 -12.28 1.65
C TYR A 114 -6.08 -13.34 0.88
N ASP A 115 -5.64 -13.63 -0.35
CA ASP A 115 -6.09 -14.78 -1.15
C ASP A 115 -5.61 -16.12 -0.54
N GLU A 116 -5.96 -17.25 -1.16
CA GLU A 116 -5.43 -18.56 -0.77
C GLU A 116 -3.88 -18.55 -0.77
N PRO A 117 -3.22 -18.87 0.37
CA PRO A 117 -1.77 -18.79 0.48
C PRO A 117 -1.08 -19.79 -0.45
N THR A 118 -0.01 -19.37 -1.10
CA THR A 118 0.71 -20.19 -2.09
C THR A 118 2.21 -20.24 -1.81
N THR A 119 2.96 -21.01 -2.60
CA THR A 119 4.43 -21.02 -2.53
C THR A 119 5.06 -20.25 -3.67
N ILE A 120 6.29 -19.78 -3.50
CA ILE A 120 7.02 -19.09 -4.57
C ILE A 120 7.19 -19.97 -5.82
N LYS A 121 7.44 -21.27 -5.65
CA LYS A 121 7.52 -22.25 -6.74
C LYS A 121 6.22 -22.28 -7.55
N ASP A 122 5.07 -22.27 -6.88
CA ASP A 122 3.77 -22.37 -7.54
C ASP A 122 3.39 -21.01 -8.17
N TYR A 123 3.63 -19.90 -7.47
CA TYR A 123 3.46 -18.54 -8.00
C TYR A 123 4.30 -18.27 -9.27
N MET A 124 5.56 -18.69 -9.30
CA MET A 124 6.40 -18.53 -10.50
C MET A 124 5.94 -19.41 -11.67
N ASN A 125 5.35 -20.57 -11.41
CA ASN A 125 4.70 -21.37 -12.46
C ASN A 125 3.41 -20.70 -12.95
N TYR A 126 2.59 -20.16 -12.06
CA TYR A 126 1.43 -19.34 -12.40
C TYR A 126 1.80 -18.15 -13.30
N LEU A 127 2.87 -17.40 -13.00
CA LEU A 127 3.36 -16.32 -13.86
C LEU A 127 3.72 -16.78 -15.28
N LYS A 128 4.37 -17.95 -15.39
CA LYS A 128 4.71 -18.59 -16.68
C LYS A 128 3.44 -18.98 -17.44
N ASP A 129 2.46 -19.56 -16.76
CA ASP A 129 1.25 -20.10 -17.37
C ASP A 129 0.25 -18.99 -17.77
N GLN A 130 0.15 -17.91 -17.00
CA GLN A 130 -0.68 -16.73 -17.33
C GLN A 130 -0.05 -15.81 -18.38
N GLY A 131 1.28 -15.81 -18.49
CA GLY A 131 2.03 -14.89 -19.34
C GLY A 131 1.91 -13.41 -18.97
N LYS A 132 1.43 -13.11 -17.74
CA LYS A 132 1.23 -11.76 -17.22
C LYS A 132 1.59 -11.70 -15.74
N ASN A 133 2.27 -10.63 -15.32
CA ASN A 133 2.52 -10.34 -13.91
C ASN A 133 1.45 -9.38 -13.36
N LEU A 134 0.35 -9.92 -12.85
CA LEU A 134 -0.82 -9.17 -12.34
C LEU A 134 -0.61 -8.54 -10.97
N ASN A 135 0.44 -8.92 -10.25
CA ASN A 135 0.74 -8.44 -8.91
C ASN A 135 2.08 -7.71 -8.90
N GLU A 136 2.31 -6.90 -7.87
CA GLU A 136 3.61 -6.30 -7.54
C GLU A 136 4.04 -6.70 -6.14
N ILE A 137 5.32 -6.47 -5.82
CA ILE A 137 5.88 -6.83 -4.52
C ILE A 137 5.50 -5.72 -3.54
N TYR A 138 4.73 -6.07 -2.51
CA TYR A 138 4.35 -5.16 -1.43
C TYR A 138 5.44 -5.19 -0.34
N GLU A 139 5.73 -6.37 0.21
CA GLU A 139 6.74 -6.55 1.26
C GLU A 139 7.57 -7.83 1.04
N MET A 140 8.79 -7.84 1.58
CA MET A 140 9.72 -8.95 1.47
C MET A 140 10.50 -9.09 2.77
N LYS A 141 10.52 -10.30 3.35
CA LYS A 141 11.35 -10.64 4.51
C LYS A 141 12.50 -11.54 4.09
N THR A 142 13.67 -11.32 4.68
CA THR A 142 14.90 -12.05 4.39
C THR A 142 15.48 -12.68 5.65
N ASN A 143 16.35 -13.68 5.48
CA ASN A 143 17.20 -14.19 6.55
C ASN A 143 18.61 -13.58 6.51
N ALA A 144 19.43 -13.87 7.52
CA ALA A 144 20.81 -13.38 7.66
C ALA A 144 21.77 -13.74 6.50
N ASN A 145 21.36 -14.58 5.54
CA ASN A 145 22.11 -14.88 4.31
C ASN A 145 21.58 -14.11 3.09
N GLY A 146 20.71 -13.12 3.29
CA GLY A 146 20.05 -12.36 2.22
C GLY A 146 19.08 -13.19 1.36
N LYS A 147 18.60 -14.33 1.87
CA LYS A 147 17.60 -15.16 1.17
C LYS A 147 16.20 -14.78 1.61
N ILE A 148 15.30 -14.66 0.64
CA ILE A 148 13.88 -14.35 0.88
C ILE A 148 13.22 -15.52 1.61
N THR A 149 12.52 -15.22 2.69
CA THR A 149 11.81 -16.20 3.55
C THR A 149 10.29 -16.02 3.55
N GLU A 150 9.80 -14.86 3.13
CA GLU A 150 8.38 -14.55 2.96
C GLU A 150 8.23 -13.42 1.94
N LEU A 151 7.15 -13.43 1.18
CA LEU A 151 6.86 -12.44 0.14
C LEU A 151 5.38 -12.06 0.18
N GLU A 152 5.09 -10.79 0.43
CA GLU A 152 3.76 -10.23 0.23
C GLU A 152 3.67 -9.55 -1.13
N LEU A 153 2.57 -9.80 -1.82
CA LEU A 153 2.24 -9.22 -3.11
C LEU A 153 0.92 -8.46 -3.01
N ILE A 154 0.78 -7.36 -3.74
CA ILE A 154 -0.50 -6.67 -3.91
C ILE A 154 -0.89 -6.67 -5.39
N ARG A 155 -2.19 -6.63 -5.67
CA ARG A 155 -2.71 -6.62 -7.04
C ARG A 155 -2.56 -5.22 -7.67
N LYS A 156 -2.16 -5.19 -8.94
CA LYS A 156 -2.09 -3.98 -9.77
C LYS A 156 -3.44 -3.54 -10.33
#